data_AF-A0A521AZZ1-F1
#
_entry.id   AF-A0A521AZZ1-F1
#
_cell.length_a   1.000
_cell.length_b   1.000
_cell.length_c   1.000
_cell.angle_alpha   90.00
_cell.angle_beta   90.00
_cell.angle_gamma   90.00
#
_symmetry.space_group_name_H-M   'P 1'
#
loop_
_entity.id
_entity.type
_entity.pdbx_description
1 polymer ?
#
loop_
_entity_poly.entity_id
_entity_poly.type
_entity_poly.pdbx_seq_one_letter_code
_entity_poly.pdbx_strand_id
1 'polypeptide(L)'
;MRFYLIMVNDLGDGKEDLMFRDYIMENNFEYWRYYAYSWILATPQTVSTNDILMKMIDCYGSVFSTVIEISINDVAGILPSGNEAIDPFSWFNEIRKKDYIPRWEKVKTEKK
;
A
#
# COMPACT_ATOMS: atom_id res chain seq x y z
N MET A 1 6.27 10.31 -4.58
CA MET A 1 5.52 9.36 -3.75
C MET A 1 6.50 8.68 -2.83
N ARG A 2 6.09 8.28 -1.62
CA ARG A 2 6.83 7.29 -0.83
C ARG A 2 6.18 5.94 -1.01
N PHE A 3 6.97 4.88 -0.95
CA PHE A 3 6.48 3.52 -1.12
C PHE A 3 6.82 2.71 0.11
N TYR A 4 5.86 1.91 0.57
CA TYR A 4 6.00 1.11 1.77
C TYR A 4 5.67 -0.34 1.47
N LEU A 5 6.54 -1.23 1.93
CA LEU A 5 6.18 -2.63 2.16
C LEU A 5 5.72 -2.75 3.61
N ILE A 6 4.49 -3.21 3.78
CA ILE A 6 3.85 -3.39 5.07
C ILE A 6 3.66 -4.89 5.28
N MET A 7 4.15 -5.40 6.40
CA MET A 7 3.99 -6.79 6.82
C MET A 7 3.22 -6.81 8.13
N VAL A 8 2.12 -7.57 8.14
CA VAL A 8 1.24 -7.78 9.29
C VAL A 8 1.34 -9.26 9.65
N ASN A 9 1.58 -9.61 10.92
CA ASN A 9 1.70 -11.02 11.31
C ASN A 9 0.45 -11.59 12.00
N ASP A 10 -0.50 -10.75 12.39
CA ASP A 10 -1.73 -11.18 13.05
C ASP A 10 -2.91 -10.36 12.53
N LEU A 11 -3.91 -11.04 11.95
CA LEU A 11 -5.09 -10.41 11.35
C LEU A 11 -6.37 -10.70 12.13
N GLY A 12 -6.29 -11.31 13.31
CA GLY A 12 -7.47 -11.53 14.17
C GLY A 12 -8.66 -12.16 13.44
N ASP A 13 -9.84 -11.54 13.56
CA ASP A 13 -11.07 -11.93 12.87
C ASP A 13 -11.28 -11.20 11.53
N GLY A 14 -10.28 -10.42 11.08
CA GLY A 14 -10.29 -9.65 9.84
C GLY A 14 -10.86 -8.24 9.95
N LYS A 15 -11.41 -7.83 11.10
CA LYS A 15 -11.89 -6.45 11.30
C LYS A 15 -10.77 -5.43 11.27
N GLU A 16 -9.63 -5.76 11.87
CA GLU A 16 -8.44 -4.92 11.92
C GLU A 16 -7.94 -4.60 10.49
N ASP A 17 -8.01 -5.60 9.62
CA ASP A 17 -7.64 -5.45 8.22
C ASP A 17 -8.60 -4.57 7.43
N LEU A 18 -9.91 -4.67 7.72
CA LEU A 18 -10.90 -3.77 7.16
C LEU A 18 -10.67 -2.33 7.61
N MET A 19 -10.36 -2.10 8.89
CA MET A 19 -10.05 -0.76 9.41
C MET A 19 -8.84 -0.14 8.71
N PHE A 20 -7.78 -0.93 8.48
CA PHE A 20 -6.60 -0.44 7.79
C PHE A 20 -6.87 -0.20 6.30
N ARG A 21 -7.65 -1.08 5.65
CA ARG A 21 -8.12 -0.89 4.27
C ARG A 21 -8.95 0.39 4.16
N ASP A 22 -9.86 0.65 5.07
CA ASP A 22 -10.71 1.83 5.05
C ASP A 22 -9.87 3.11 5.14
N TYR A 23 -8.86 3.13 6.01
CA TYR A 23 -7.88 4.22 6.05
C TYR A 23 -7.18 4.46 4.71
N ILE A 24 -6.71 3.40 4.03
CA ILE A 24 -6.08 3.49 2.72
C ILE A 24 -7.04 4.10 1.69
N MET A 25 -8.30 3.66 1.71
CA MET A 25 -9.34 4.10 0.79
C MET A 25 -9.77 5.54 1.04
N GLU A 26 -9.99 5.93 2.30
CA GLU A 26 -10.34 7.29 2.72
C GLU A 26 -9.28 8.32 2.29
N ASN A 27 -8.00 7.93 2.41
CA ASN A 27 -6.88 8.77 1.98
C ASN A 27 -6.56 8.66 0.48
N ASN A 28 -7.29 7.82 -0.26
CA ASN A 28 -7.12 7.58 -1.68
C ASN A 28 -5.67 7.17 -2.04
N PHE A 29 -5.02 6.42 -1.17
CA PHE A 29 -3.65 5.97 -1.41
C PHE A 29 -3.57 4.94 -2.52
N GLU A 30 -2.44 4.90 -3.22
CA GLU A 30 -2.16 3.84 -4.16
C GLU A 30 -1.74 2.59 -3.39
N TYR A 31 -2.24 1.42 -3.78
CA TYR A 31 -1.86 0.19 -3.11
C TYR A 31 -1.95 -1.01 -4.05
N TRP A 32 -1.15 -2.01 -3.73
CA TRP A 32 -1.26 -3.35 -4.30
C TRP A 32 -1.14 -4.39 -3.17
N ARG A 33 -1.84 -5.51 -3.33
CA ARG A 33 -1.91 -6.58 -2.34
C ARG A 33 -2.20 -7.91 -3.01
N TYR A 34 -1.44 -8.94 -2.64
CA TYR A 34 -1.66 -10.32 -3.09
C TYR A 34 -2.02 -11.27 -1.95
N TYR A 35 -1.37 -11.11 -0.78
CA TYR A 35 -1.70 -11.86 0.42
C TYR A 35 -2.26 -10.95 1.51
N ALA A 36 -3.06 -11.53 2.39
CA ALA A 36 -3.66 -10.80 3.50
C ALA A 36 -2.58 -10.16 4.42
N TYR A 37 -1.43 -10.80 4.57
CA TYR A 37 -0.40 -10.35 5.50
C TYR A 37 0.56 -9.30 4.93
N SER A 38 0.36 -8.83 3.70
CA SER A 38 1.29 -7.90 3.04
C SER A 38 0.56 -6.82 2.25
N TRP A 39 0.90 -5.55 2.49
CA TRP A 39 0.49 -4.45 1.63
C TRP A 39 1.71 -3.81 0.98
N ILE A 40 1.55 -3.37 -0.26
CA ILE A 40 2.45 -2.41 -0.89
C ILE A 40 1.65 -1.12 -1.04
N LEU A 41 2.11 -0.06 -0.41
CA LEU A 41 1.43 1.23 -0.36
C LEU A 41 2.27 2.29 -1.06
N ALA A 42 1.64 3.18 -1.83
CA ALA A 42 2.24 4.43 -2.26
C ALA A 42 1.45 5.62 -1.73
N THR A 43 2.15 6.60 -1.17
CA THR A 43 1.57 7.75 -0.48
C THR A 43 2.16 9.08 -0.97
N PRO A 44 1.54 10.22 -0.62
CA PRO A 44 2.17 11.52 -0.73
C PRO A 44 3.51 11.57 0.04
N GLN A 45 4.42 12.45 -0.40
CA GLN A 45 5.74 12.62 0.25
C GLN A 45 5.65 13.05 1.72
N THR A 46 4.52 13.59 2.14
CA THR A 46 4.25 14.09 3.49
C THR A 46 3.91 13.01 4.50
N VAL A 47 3.53 11.80 4.05
CA VAL A 47 3.18 10.68 4.94
C VAL A 47 4.45 9.87 5.19
N SER A 48 4.95 9.86 6.41
CA SER A 48 6.18 9.18 6.83
C SER A 48 5.94 7.72 7.24
N THR A 49 7.02 6.94 7.36
CA THR A 49 6.99 5.57 7.91
C THR A 49 6.33 5.49 9.28
N ASN A 50 6.58 6.49 10.15
CA ASN A 50 5.99 6.53 11.49
C ASN A 50 4.49 6.79 11.45
N ASP A 51 3.99 7.61 10.52
CA ASP A 51 2.55 7.85 10.38
C ASP A 51 1.83 6.55 10.01
N ILE A 52 2.41 5.76 9.10
CA ILE A 52 1.87 4.44 8.73
C ILE A 52 1.94 3.47 9.90
N LEU A 53 3.07 3.41 10.62
CA LEU A 53 3.24 2.52 11.78
C LEU A 53 2.22 2.84 12.88
N MET A 54 2.03 4.12 13.22
CA MET A 54 1.04 4.53 14.21
C MET A 54 -0.36 4.10 13.78
N LYS A 55 -0.70 4.27 12.49
CA LYS A 55 -1.99 3.81 11.99
C LYS A 55 -2.13 2.28 12.02
N MET A 56 -1.06 1.54 11.78
CA MET A 56 -1.07 0.09 11.96
C MET A 56 -1.30 -0.31 13.40
N ILE A 57 -0.69 0.37 14.37
CA ILE A 57 -0.91 0.11 15.81
C ILE A 57 -2.37 0.38 16.17
N ASP A 58 -2.97 1.45 15.65
CA ASP A 58 -4.39 1.76 15.88
C ASP A 58 -5.33 0.69 15.32
N CYS A 59 -4.97 0.06 14.20
CA CYS A 59 -5.80 -0.95 13.53
C CYS A 59 -5.58 -2.36 14.06
N TYR A 60 -4.32 -2.79 14.18
CA TYR A 60 -3.93 -4.17 14.48
C TYR A 60 -3.43 -4.37 15.92
N GLY A 61 -3.28 -3.28 16.70
CA GLY A 61 -2.69 -3.31 18.04
C GLY A 61 -1.16 -3.46 18.03
N SER A 62 -0.59 -3.65 19.23
CA SER A 62 0.86 -3.81 19.43
C SER A 62 1.34 -5.24 19.16
N VAL A 63 1.01 -5.78 17.97
CA VAL A 63 1.53 -7.06 17.48
C VAL A 63 2.79 -6.85 16.64
N PHE A 64 3.57 -7.90 16.40
CA PHE A 64 4.72 -7.77 15.50
C PHE A 64 4.23 -7.40 14.10
N SER A 65 4.53 -6.17 13.69
CA SER A 65 4.22 -5.61 12.39
C SER A 65 5.42 -4.78 11.92
N THR A 66 5.58 -4.63 10.62
CA THR A 66 6.71 -3.86 10.08
C THR A 66 6.27 -3.01 8.90
N VAL A 67 6.73 -1.75 8.91
CA VAL A 67 6.65 -0.82 7.79
C VAL A 67 8.06 -0.55 7.30
N ILE A 68 8.33 -0.87 6.04
CA ILE A 68 9.63 -0.65 5.40
C ILE A 68 9.43 0.33 4.25
N GLU A 69 10.08 1.49 4.29
CA GLU A 69 10.14 2.38 3.13
C GLU A 69 11.03 1.73 2.05
N ILE A 70 10.50 1.61 0.84
CA ILE A 70 11.16 0.95 -0.29
C ILE A 70 11.32 1.91 -1.47
N SER A 71 12.34 1.69 -2.29
CA SER A 71 12.49 2.39 -3.57
C SER A 71 11.68 1.68 -4.64
N ILE A 72 10.78 2.42 -5.30
CA ILE A 72 10.00 1.83 -6.39
C ILE A 72 10.84 1.44 -7.59
N ASN A 73 12.04 1.99 -7.76
CA ASN A 73 12.93 1.66 -8.88
C ASN A 73 13.77 0.42 -8.61
N ASP A 74 13.81 -0.05 -7.38
CA ASP A 74 14.66 -1.16 -6.94
C ASP A 74 13.80 -2.30 -6.39
N VAL A 75 12.99 -2.88 -7.28
CA VAL A 75 12.07 -3.99 -6.97
C VAL A 75 12.29 -5.10 -7.99
N ALA A 76 12.56 -6.30 -7.48
CA ALA A 76 12.68 -7.53 -8.25
C ALA A 76 11.96 -8.68 -7.53
N GLY A 77 11.43 -9.63 -8.28
CA GLY A 77 10.74 -10.80 -7.71
C GLY A 77 10.35 -11.83 -8.79
N ILE A 78 9.80 -12.95 -8.33
CA ILE A 78 9.35 -14.06 -9.19
C ILE A 78 7.88 -14.32 -8.86
N LEU A 79 7.05 -14.46 -9.88
CA LEU A 79 5.64 -14.78 -9.73
C LEU A 79 5.36 -16.24 -10.10
N PRO A 80 4.43 -16.91 -9.42
CA PRO A 80 3.98 -18.24 -9.83
C PRO A 80 3.33 -18.18 -11.22
N SER A 81 3.69 -19.11 -12.10
CA SER A 81 3.08 -19.24 -13.43
C SER A 81 1.60 -19.60 -13.30
N GLY A 82 0.69 -18.82 -13.90
CA GLY A 82 -0.72 -19.19 -14.06
C GLY A 82 -1.76 -18.24 -13.45
N ASN A 83 -1.36 -17.11 -12.85
CA ASN A 83 -2.30 -16.07 -12.42
C ASN A 83 -2.03 -14.77 -13.19
N GLU A 84 -2.73 -14.57 -14.31
CA GLU A 84 -2.77 -13.29 -15.05
C GLU A 84 -3.58 -12.20 -14.32
N ALA A 85 -4.16 -12.54 -13.15
CA ALA A 85 -4.87 -11.60 -12.29
C ALA A 85 -3.89 -10.58 -11.69
N ILE A 86 -3.79 -9.41 -12.33
CA ILE A 86 -3.14 -8.16 -11.87
C ILE A 86 -1.85 -8.42 -11.11
N ASP A 87 -0.84 -8.79 -11.89
CA ASP A 87 0.53 -8.94 -11.42
C ASP A 87 1.05 -7.63 -10.76
N PRO A 88 1.81 -7.70 -9.64
CA PRO A 88 2.35 -6.51 -8.96
C PRO A 88 3.25 -5.67 -9.87
N PHE A 89 4.00 -6.28 -10.79
CA PHE A 89 4.87 -5.60 -11.75
C PHE A 89 4.06 -4.78 -12.76
N SER A 90 2.88 -5.24 -13.18
CA SER A 90 1.97 -4.42 -13.99
C SER A 90 1.55 -3.17 -13.22
N TRP A 91 1.19 -3.29 -11.94
CA TRP A 91 0.91 -2.13 -11.09
C TRP A 91 2.14 -1.23 -10.92
N PHE A 92 3.31 -1.80 -10.65
CA PHE A 92 4.57 -1.05 -10.55
C PHE A 92 4.92 -0.30 -11.84
N ASN A 93 4.72 -0.93 -13.01
CA ASN A 93 4.99 -0.33 -14.30
C ASN A 93 4.05 0.85 -14.59
N GLU A 94 2.79 0.75 -14.18
CA GLU A 94 1.82 1.84 -14.32
C GLU A 94 2.22 3.05 -13.47
N ILE A 95 2.46 2.84 -12.17
CA ILE A 95 2.75 3.93 -11.23
C ILE A 95 4.12 4.59 -11.45
N ARG A 96 5.04 3.92 -12.16
CA ARG A 96 6.37 4.44 -12.55
C ARG A 96 6.32 5.36 -13.77
N LYS A 97 5.20 5.41 -14.51
CA LYS A 97 5.09 6.29 -15.69
C LYS A 97 5.27 7.75 -15.29
N LYS A 98 5.93 8.54 -16.15
CA LYS A 98 6.26 9.95 -15.86
C LYS A 98 5.03 10.85 -15.71
N ASP A 99 3.98 10.51 -16.44
CA ASP A 99 2.69 11.18 -16.49
C ASP A 99 1.66 10.54 -15.53
N TYR A 100 2.09 9.59 -14.71
CA TYR A 100 1.20 8.94 -13.76
C TYR A 100 0.67 9.95 -12.73
N ILE A 101 -0.65 10.07 -12.66
CA ILE A 101 -1.35 10.85 -11.65
C ILE A 101 -1.87 9.89 -10.57
N PRO A 102 -1.40 9.98 -9.32
CA PRO A 102 -1.86 9.11 -8.25
C PRO A 102 -3.31 9.41 -7.84
N ARG A 103 -4.01 8.40 -7.32
CA ARG A 103 -5.43 8.44 -6.91
C ARG A 103 -5.77 9.63 -6.03
N TRP A 104 -4.97 9.94 -5.02
CA TRP A 104 -5.22 11.07 -4.12
C TRP A 104 -5.13 12.45 -4.80
N GLU A 105 -4.44 12.58 -5.94
CA GLU A 105 -4.46 13.83 -6.73
C GLU A 105 -5.66 13.86 -7.69
N LYS A 106 -6.04 12.72 -8.29
CA LYS A 106 -7.21 12.63 -9.19
C LYS A 106 -8.50 13.11 -8.51
N VAL A 107 -8.71 12.72 -7.25
CA VAL A 107 -9.91 13.11 -6.48
C VAL A 107 -9.94 14.61 -6.16
N LYS A 108 -8.79 15.29 -6.10
CA LYS A 108 -8.76 16.76 -5.92
C LYS A 108 -9.18 17.49 -7.20
N THR A 109 -8.88 16.93 -8.37
CA THR A 109 -9.25 17.51 -9.66
C THR A 109 -10.73 17.31 -10.01
N GLU A 110 -11.36 16.23 -9.57
CA GLU A 110 -12.79 15.97 -9.84
C GLU A 110 -13.75 16.80 -8.97
N LYS A 111 -13.27 17.42 -7.89
CA LYS A 111 -14.05 18.29 -7.00
C LYS A 111 -13.99 19.78 -7.36
N LYS A 112 -13.39 20.15 -8.49
CA LYS A 112 -13.32 21.52 -9.01
C LYS A 112 -14.20 21.67 -10.24
#